data_AF-A0A843GFV9-F1
#
_entry.id   AF-A0A843GFV9-F1
#
_cell.length_a   1.000
_cell.length_b   1.000
_cell.length_c   1.000
_cell.angle_alpha   90.00
_cell.angle_beta   90.00
_cell.angle_gamma   90.00
#
_symmetry.space_group_name_H-M   'P 1'
#
loop_
_entity.id
_entity.type
_entity.pdbx_description
1 polymer ?
#
loop_
_entity_poly.entity_id
_entity_poly.type
_entity_poly.pdbx_seq_one_letter_code
_entity_poly.pdbx_strand_id
1 'polypeptide(L)'
;MPRNKVDFVIAKDDVLMQAIEQAGKDIREVTEKALKSCKEYVNSQLAKDSVKPNYPHQGLYSDGTLKNSIDNNFSVEWEGMKAGIRIGYDFNKSGMESIIILRGAPNREPSIPAVKKINDDIYGKRHQKKCLEIQEETILKILQR
;
A
#
# COMPACT_ATOMS: atom_id res chain seq x y z
N MET A 1 4.66 -5.79 15.60
CA MET A 1 3.90 -4.52 15.73
C MET A 1 3.35 -4.13 14.36
N PRO A 2 2.05 -4.21 14.06
CA PRO A 2 1.50 -3.72 12.79
C PRO A 2 0.72 -2.40 13.03
N ARG A 3 0.53 -1.50 12.07
CA ARG A 3 -0.21 -1.72 10.83
C ARG A 3 0.24 -0.72 9.76
N ASN A 4 0.82 -1.22 8.68
CA ASN A 4 0.61 -0.63 7.36
C ASN A 4 -0.45 -1.49 6.65
N LYS A 5 -1.66 -1.53 7.22
CA LYS A 5 -2.79 -2.15 6.54
C LYS A 5 -3.47 -1.02 5.78
N VAL A 6 -3.52 -1.11 4.46
CA VAL A 6 -4.54 -0.38 3.72
C VAL A 6 -5.76 -1.28 3.73
N ASP A 7 -6.73 -0.89 4.54
CA ASP A 7 -8.07 -1.40 4.40
C ASP A 7 -8.64 -0.76 3.13
N PHE A 8 -9.03 -1.58 2.15
CA PHE A 8 -9.64 -1.08 0.93
C PHE A 8 -11.17 -1.22 0.97
N VAL A 9 -11.82 -0.16 0.49
CA VAL A 9 -13.23 0.21 0.70
C VAL A 9 -14.12 -0.20 -0.50
N ILE A 10 -13.75 -1.22 -1.29
CA ILE A 10 -14.59 -1.67 -2.42
C ILE A 10 -15.76 -2.54 -1.97
N ALA A 11 -15.67 -3.22 -0.83
CA ALA A 11 -16.78 -3.99 -0.27
C ALA A 11 -18.01 -3.14 0.12
N LYS A 12 -18.03 -1.84 -0.19
CA LYS A 12 -19.15 -0.93 0.03
C LYS A 12 -19.79 -0.40 -1.27
N ASP A 13 -19.26 -0.75 -2.45
CA ASP A 13 -19.86 -0.32 -3.71
C ASP A 13 -20.80 -1.41 -4.24
N ASP A 14 -22.08 -1.25 -3.89
CA ASP A 14 -23.15 -2.18 -4.27
C ASP A 14 -23.31 -2.31 -5.79
N VAL A 15 -22.94 -1.28 -6.56
CA VAL A 15 -23.07 -1.28 -8.03
C VAL A 15 -22.03 -2.20 -8.67
N LEU A 16 -20.78 -2.14 -8.18
CA LEU A 16 -19.71 -3.02 -8.67
C LEU A 16 -19.95 -4.47 -8.26
N MET A 17 -20.47 -4.71 -7.06
CA MET A 17 -20.84 -6.06 -6.61
C MET A 17 -21.92 -6.67 -7.52
N GLN A 18 -22.99 -5.92 -7.81
CA GLN A 18 -24.06 -6.37 -8.72
C GLN A 18 -23.54 -6.63 -10.14
N ALA A 19 -22.66 -5.79 -10.67
CA ALA A 19 -22.07 -5.98 -11.99
C ALA A 19 -21.22 -7.27 -12.08
N ILE A 20 -20.49 -7.61 -11.01
CA ILE A 20 -19.70 -8.84 -10.93
C ILE A 20 -20.61 -10.08 -10.85
N GLU A 21 -21.68 -10.01 -10.06
CA GLU A 21 -22.68 -11.09 -9.96
C GLU A 21 -23.39 -11.33 -11.30
N GLN A 22 -23.81 -10.27 -11.99
CA GLN A 22 -24.44 -10.37 -13.31
C GLN A 22 -23.52 -10.97 -14.37
N ALA A 23 -22.22 -10.71 -14.28
CA ALA A 23 -21.21 -11.30 -15.16
C ALA A 23 -20.87 -12.76 -14.80
N GLY A 24 -21.45 -13.33 -13.74
CA GLY A 24 -21.22 -14.70 -13.30
C GLY A 24 -19.79 -14.96 -12.82
N LYS A 25 -19.06 -13.93 -12.39
CA LYS A 25 -17.66 -14.04 -11.96
C LYS A 25 -17.56 -14.15 -10.44
N ASP A 26 -16.52 -14.84 -9.97
CA ASP A 26 -16.26 -14.93 -8.54
C ASP A 26 -15.79 -13.57 -7.98
N ILE A 27 -16.65 -12.93 -7.19
CA ILE A 27 -16.39 -11.65 -6.52
C ILE A 27 -15.09 -11.67 -5.73
N ARG A 28 -14.75 -12.80 -5.09
CA ARG A 28 -13.53 -12.91 -4.31
C ARG A 28 -12.32 -12.80 -5.21
N GLU A 29 -12.30 -13.54 -6.31
CA GLU A 29 -11.19 -13.51 -7.26
C GLU A 29 -11.00 -12.12 -7.87
N VAL A 30 -12.10 -11.46 -8.25
CA VAL A 30 -12.09 -10.10 -8.80
C VAL A 30 -11.55 -9.09 -7.79
N THR A 31 -12.02 -9.18 -6.54
CA THR A 31 -11.58 -8.31 -5.43
C THR A 31 -10.11 -8.52 -5.13
N GLU A 32 -9.63 -9.77 -5.10
CA GLU A 32 -8.21 -10.06 -4.88
C GLU A 32 -7.32 -9.49 -5.98
N LYS A 33 -7.72 -9.62 -7.25
CA LYS A 33 -6.98 -9.05 -8.38
C LYS A 33 -6.89 -7.53 -8.28
N ALA A 34 -8.01 -6.87 -8.01
CA ALA A 34 -8.05 -5.42 -7.81
C ALA A 34 -7.13 -4.96 -6.66
N LEU A 35 -7.15 -5.67 -5.52
CA LEU A 35 -6.28 -5.38 -4.38
C LEU A 35 -4.80 -5.57 -4.73
N LYS A 36 -4.45 -6.66 -5.42
CA LYS A 36 -3.08 -6.95 -5.84
C LYS A 36 -2.57 -5.87 -6.81
N SER A 37 -3.37 -5.41 -7.77
CA SER A 37 -2.99 -4.32 -8.68
C SER A 37 -2.76 -2.97 -7.99
N CYS A 38 -3.56 -2.61 -6.99
CA CYS A 38 -3.27 -1.41 -6.18
C CYS A 38 -1.97 -1.58 -5.39
N LYS A 39 -1.72 -2.75 -4.79
CA LYS A 39 -0.47 -3.01 -4.07
C LYS A 39 0.76 -2.92 -4.99
N GLU A 40 0.68 -3.43 -6.22
CA GLU A 40 1.76 -3.28 -7.21
C GLU A 40 2.08 -1.80 -7.48
N TYR A 41 1.04 -0.98 -7.65
CA TYR A 41 1.21 0.46 -7.83
C TYR A 41 1.90 1.12 -6.63
N VAL A 42 1.43 0.84 -5.40
CA VAL A 42 2.02 1.42 -4.19
C VAL A 42 3.44 0.94 -3.97
N ASN A 43 3.72 -0.36 -4.14
CA ASN A 43 5.07 -0.91 -4.05
C ASN A 43 6.02 -0.26 -5.08
N SER A 44 5.54 0.04 -6.28
CA SER A 44 6.31 0.76 -7.30
C SER A 44 6.65 2.20 -6.88
N GLN A 45 5.69 2.94 -6.31
CA GLN A 45 5.97 4.28 -5.79
C GLN A 45 6.95 4.24 -4.62
N LEU A 46 6.74 3.33 -3.66
CA LEU A 46 7.66 3.11 -2.54
C LEU A 46 9.06 2.75 -3.03
N ALA A 47 9.21 1.87 -4.03
CA ALA A 47 10.52 1.50 -4.56
C ALA A 47 11.24 2.67 -5.25
N LYS A 48 10.47 3.59 -5.85
CA LYS A 48 10.97 4.82 -6.49
C LYS A 48 11.42 5.86 -5.46
N ASP A 49 10.64 6.03 -4.39
CA ASP A 49 10.86 7.08 -3.40
C ASP A 49 11.67 6.62 -2.17
N SER A 50 11.88 5.31 -2.02
CA SER A 50 12.86 4.70 -1.10
C SER A 50 14.30 4.87 -1.61
N VAL A 51 14.76 6.11 -1.68
CA VAL A 51 16.12 6.46 -2.09
C VAL A 51 16.74 7.45 -1.11
N LYS A 52 18.07 7.35 -0.93
CA LYS A 52 18.85 8.14 0.04
C LYS A 52 18.55 9.65 0.01
N PRO A 53 18.40 10.32 -1.15
CA PRO A 53 18.07 11.76 -1.18
C PRO A 53 16.76 12.14 -0.50
N ASN A 54 15.79 11.21 -0.41
CA ASN A 54 14.51 11.46 0.25
C ASN A 54 14.58 11.19 1.76
N TYR A 55 15.66 10.58 2.27
CA TYR A 55 15.79 10.23 3.68
C TYR A 55 16.38 11.39 4.50
N PRO A 56 16.18 11.39 5.84
CA PRO A 56 16.86 12.34 6.72
C PRO A 56 18.38 12.30 6.52
N HIS A 57 19.03 13.47 6.58
CA HIS A 57 20.47 13.62 6.32
C HIS A 57 20.93 12.98 5.00
N GLN A 58 20.07 13.00 3.97
CA GLN A 58 20.34 12.41 2.65
C GLN A 58 20.75 10.93 2.73
N GLY A 59 20.24 10.20 3.72
CA GLY A 59 20.50 8.77 3.87
C GLY A 59 21.92 8.43 4.33
N LEU A 60 22.61 9.36 5.00
CA LEU A 60 23.94 9.14 5.60
C LEU A 60 24.00 7.85 6.44
N TYR A 61 22.92 7.57 7.19
CA TYR A 61 22.79 6.40 8.06
C TYR A 61 21.97 5.26 7.44
N SER A 62 21.61 5.37 6.17
CA SER A 62 20.85 4.34 5.47
C SER A 62 21.79 3.35 4.79
N ASP A 63 21.58 2.07 5.09
CA ASP A 63 22.25 0.93 4.46
C ASP A 63 21.47 0.38 3.25
N GLY A 64 20.31 0.98 2.93
CA GLY A 64 19.44 0.56 1.84
C GLY A 64 18.46 -0.56 2.22
N THR A 65 18.44 -0.99 3.48
CA THR A 65 17.53 -2.05 3.96
C THR A 65 16.06 -1.67 3.80
N LEU A 66 15.72 -0.39 3.95
CA LEU A 66 14.34 0.08 3.76
C LEU A 66 13.74 -0.34 2.41
N LYS A 67 14.43 -0.09 1.30
CA LYS A 67 13.90 -0.45 -0.03
C LYS A 67 13.70 -1.96 -0.17
N ASN A 68 14.63 -2.75 0.36
CA ASN A 68 14.55 -4.21 0.34
C ASN A 68 13.48 -4.77 1.30
N SER A 69 13.01 -3.95 2.24
CA SER A 69 11.97 -4.32 3.20
C SER A 69 10.55 -4.05 2.71
N ILE A 70 10.35 -3.54 1.49
CA ILE A 70 9.00 -3.36 0.92
C ILE A 70 8.25 -4.70 1.00
N ASP A 71 7.04 -4.67 1.53
CA ASP A 71 6.24 -5.88 1.73
C ASP A 71 5.76 -6.42 0.38
N ASN A 72 6.35 -7.53 -0.03
CA ASN A 72 6.02 -8.24 -1.26
C ASN A 72 5.03 -9.41 -1.03
N ASN A 73 4.41 -9.50 0.15
CA ASN A 73 3.38 -10.50 0.39
C ASN A 73 2.03 -10.10 -0.22
N PHE A 74 1.63 -10.72 -1.32
CA PHE A 74 0.36 -10.42 -2.01
C PHE A 74 -0.84 -11.22 -1.48
N SER A 75 -0.73 -11.86 -0.32
CA SER A 75 -1.86 -12.52 0.33
C SER A 75 -2.94 -11.52 0.73
N VAL A 76 -4.17 -11.78 0.30
CA VAL A 76 -5.36 -11.03 0.69
C VAL A 76 -5.98 -11.69 1.91
N GLU A 77 -6.22 -10.89 2.94
CA GLU A 77 -6.86 -11.32 4.18
C GLU A 77 -8.36 -11.02 4.11
N TRP A 78 -9.18 -12.04 4.34
CA TRP A 78 -10.63 -11.93 4.37
C TRP A 78 -11.15 -11.96 5.81
N GLU A 79 -11.92 -10.95 6.19
CA GLU A 79 -12.63 -10.85 7.46
C GLU A 79 -14.13 -10.68 7.15
N GLY A 80 -14.84 -11.82 7.05
CA GLY A 80 -16.23 -11.84 6.58
C GLY A 80 -16.33 -11.43 5.12
N MET A 81 -17.04 -10.33 4.83
CA MET A 81 -17.17 -9.75 3.49
C MET A 81 -16.09 -8.70 3.18
N LYS A 82 -15.20 -8.40 4.12
CA LYS A 82 -14.13 -7.41 3.92
C LYS A 82 -12.85 -8.11 3.48
N ALA A 83 -12.23 -7.60 2.44
CA ALA A 83 -10.91 -8.01 1.98
C ALA A 83 -9.89 -6.89 2.23
N GLY A 84 -8.71 -7.25 2.71
CA GLY A 84 -7.61 -6.31 2.93
C GLY A 84 -6.29 -6.87 2.44
N ILE A 85 -5.38 -5.99 2.03
CA ILE A 85 -4.02 -6.35 1.67
C ILE A 85 -3.05 -5.43 2.41
N ARG A 86 -2.00 -6.01 3.00
CA ARG A 86 -0.96 -5.23 3.68
C ARG A 86 -0.13 -4.48 2.63
N ILE A 87 0.33 -3.28 2.94
CA ILE A 87 1.21 -2.49 2.05
C ILE A 87 2.34 -1.85 2.86
N GLY A 88 3.25 -1.13 2.22
CA GLY A 88 4.36 -0.47 2.92
C GLY A 88 5.54 -1.40 3.15
N TYR A 89 6.18 -1.27 4.31
CA TYR A 89 7.40 -2.01 4.66
C TYR A 89 7.15 -3.10 5.71
N ASP A 90 7.92 -4.18 5.62
CA ASP A 90 8.10 -5.19 6.65
C ASP A 90 9.05 -4.66 7.74
N PHE A 91 8.46 -4.33 8.88
CA PHE A 91 9.20 -3.80 10.04
C PHE A 91 10.14 -4.82 10.68
N ASN A 92 9.90 -6.13 10.50
CA ASN A 92 10.83 -7.13 11.01
C ASN A 92 12.13 -7.14 10.18
N LYS A 93 12.06 -6.76 8.89
CA LYS A 93 13.21 -6.64 8.00
C LYS A 93 13.92 -5.30 8.08
N SER A 94 13.16 -4.21 8.18
CA SER A 94 13.70 -2.83 8.21
C SER A 94 14.06 -2.31 9.60
N GLY A 95 13.58 -2.94 10.66
CA GLY A 95 13.80 -2.49 12.03
C GLY A 95 13.33 -1.04 12.26
N MET A 96 14.17 -0.22 12.90
CA MET A 96 13.84 1.17 13.21
C MET A 96 13.83 2.11 12.00
N GLU A 97 14.49 1.75 10.89
CA GLU A 97 14.60 2.64 9.72
C GLU A 97 13.22 3.00 9.17
N SER A 98 12.36 2.01 8.93
CA SER A 98 11.00 2.21 8.43
C SER A 98 10.09 2.98 9.40
N ILE A 99 10.27 2.79 10.71
CA ILE A 99 9.52 3.52 11.72
C ILE A 99 9.88 5.00 11.69
N ILE A 100 11.18 5.32 11.67
CA ILE A 100 11.66 6.71 11.60
C ILE A 100 11.22 7.35 10.28
N ILE A 101 11.28 6.61 9.18
CA ILE A 101 10.87 7.13 7.86
C ILE A 101 9.37 7.44 7.84
N LEU A 102 8.53 6.54 8.36
CA LEU A 102 7.07 6.72 8.30
C LEU A 102 6.53 7.66 9.37
N ARG A 103 7.12 7.68 10.58
CA ARG A 103 6.57 8.37 11.76
C ARG A 103 7.47 9.47 12.30
N GLY A 104 8.74 9.49 11.92
CA GLY A 104 9.75 10.35 12.54
C GLY A 104 10.19 9.84 13.92
N ALA A 105 11.05 10.63 14.56
CA ALA A 105 11.51 10.48 15.94
C ALA A 105 11.47 11.85 16.63
N PRO A 106 10.29 12.31 17.12
CA PRO A 106 10.11 13.65 17.65
C PRO A 106 10.81 13.90 18.99
N ASN A 107 11.02 12.85 19.80
CA ASN A 107 11.59 12.93 21.15
C ASN A 107 13.11 12.64 21.19
N ARG A 108 13.80 12.72 20.04
CA ARG A 108 15.24 12.56 19.94
C ARG A 108 15.88 13.93 19.67
N GLU A 109 17.11 14.14 20.10
CA GLU A 109 17.90 15.31 19.70
C GLU A 109 18.97 14.89 18.67
N PRO A 110 18.99 15.48 17.45
CA PRO A 110 17.97 16.36 16.88
C PRO A 110 16.67 15.61 16.51
N SER A 111 15.55 16.32 16.51
CA SER A 111 14.24 15.76 16.11
C SER A 111 14.23 15.39 14.63
N ILE A 112 13.71 14.21 14.31
CA ILE A 112 13.65 13.68 12.95
C ILE A 112 12.20 13.68 12.48
N PRO A 113 11.78 14.49 11.50
CA PRO A 113 10.43 14.43 10.95
C PRO A 113 10.24 13.18 10.08
N ALA A 114 8.99 12.75 9.91
CA ALA A 114 8.64 11.72 8.94
C ALA A 114 8.97 12.18 7.51
N VAL A 115 9.35 11.23 6.66
CA VAL A 115 9.58 11.51 5.22
C VAL A 115 8.23 11.61 4.53
N LYS A 116 7.77 12.85 4.36
CA LYS A 116 6.46 13.17 3.78
C LYS A 116 6.19 12.41 2.48
N LYS A 117 7.17 12.34 1.57
CA LYS A 117 7.01 11.70 0.26
C LYS A 117 6.65 10.22 0.36
N ILE A 118 7.38 9.47 1.18
CA ILE A 118 7.17 8.03 1.41
C ILE A 118 5.88 7.78 2.20
N ASN A 119 5.55 8.67 3.15
CA ASN A 119 4.29 8.61 3.86
C ASN A 119 3.10 8.84 2.90
N ASP A 120 3.22 9.81 1.99
CA ASP A 120 2.21 10.15 0.99
C ASP A 120 1.97 9.00 -0.01
N ASP A 121 2.97 8.17 -0.33
CA ASP A 121 2.80 6.98 -1.18
C ASP A 121 1.80 5.97 -0.58
N ILE A 122 1.71 5.90 0.75
CA ILE A 122 0.85 4.97 1.50
C ILE A 122 -0.47 5.63 1.90
N TYR A 123 -0.40 6.84 2.45
CA TYR A 123 -1.53 7.51 3.12
C TYR A 123 -2.03 8.75 2.36
N GLY A 124 -1.32 9.19 1.34
CA GLY A 124 -1.66 10.40 0.59
C GLY A 124 -2.94 10.22 -0.24
N LYS A 125 -3.81 11.24 -0.20
CA LYS A 125 -5.09 11.25 -0.93
C LYS A 125 -4.95 10.98 -2.42
N ARG A 126 -3.85 11.45 -3.04
CA ARG A 126 -3.55 11.22 -4.46
C ARG A 126 -3.38 9.74 -4.77
N HIS A 127 -2.60 9.02 -3.96
CA HIS A 127 -2.32 7.60 -4.17
C HIS A 127 -3.54 6.75 -3.83
N GLN A 128 -4.31 7.12 -2.80
CA GLN A 128 -5.59 6.49 -2.49
C GLN A 128 -6.58 6.61 -3.67
N LYS A 129 -6.72 7.80 -4.24
CA LYS A 129 -7.55 8.01 -5.44
C LYS A 129 -7.05 7.18 -6.63
N LYS A 130 -5.74 7.14 -6.87
CA LYS A 130 -5.18 6.35 -7.96
C LYS A 130 -5.42 4.84 -7.77
N CYS A 131 -5.34 4.35 -6.54
CA CYS A 131 -5.67 2.96 -6.25
C CYS A 131 -7.15 2.64 -6.50
N LEU A 132 -8.08 3.55 -6.15
CA LEU A 132 -9.51 3.39 -6.50
C LEU A 132 -9.69 3.28 -8.02
N GLU A 133 -9.09 4.21 -8.79
CA GLU A 133 -9.12 4.18 -10.25
C GLU A 133 -8.56 2.86 -10.82
N ILE A 134 -7.41 2.39 -10.32
CA ILE A 134 -6.80 1.12 -10.77
C ILE A 134 -7.71 -0.06 -10.49
N GLN A 135 -8.38 -0.08 -9.34
CA GLN A 135 -9.28 -1.16 -8.98
C GLN A 135 -10.52 -1.18 -9.87
N GLU A 136 -11.16 -0.02 -10.08
CA GLU A 136 -12.28 0.13 -11.02
C GLU A 136 -11.89 -0.33 -12.43
N GLU A 137 -10.75 0.14 -12.95
CA GLU A 137 -10.22 -0.27 -14.25
C GLU A 137 -9.97 -1.79 -14.31
N THR A 138 -9.45 -2.39 -13.23
CA THR A 138 -9.17 -3.82 -13.16
C THR A 138 -10.46 -4.63 -13.20
N ILE A 139 -11.48 -4.20 -12.45
CA ILE A 139 -12.80 -4.83 -12.44
C ILE A 139 -13.44 -4.73 -13.83
N LEU A 140 -13.48 -3.53 -14.43
CA LEU A 140 -14.05 -3.33 -15.76
C LEU A 140 -13.38 -4.20 -16.84
N LYS A 141 -12.04 -4.30 -16.82
CA LYS A 141 -11.30 -5.19 -17.72
C LYS A 141 -11.65 -6.66 -17.52
N ILE A 142 -11.93 -7.06 -16.28
CA ILE A 142 -12.38 -8.43 -16.00
C ILE A 142 -13.80 -8.61 -16.52
N LEU A 143 -14.72 -7.68 -16.31
CA LEU A 143 -16.12 -7.80 -16.76
C LEU A 143 -16.27 -7.80 -18.29
N GLN A 144 -15.39 -7.12 -19.02
CA GLN A 144 -15.38 -7.08 -20.49
C GLN A 144 -14.80 -8.34 -21.15
N ARG A 145 -14.19 -9.24 -20.37
CA ARG A 145 -13.64 -10.52 -20.83
C ARG A 145 -14.64 -11.65 -20.68
#